data_AF-A0A9D3V6V7-F1
#
_entry.id   AF-A0A9D3V6V7-F1
#
_cell.length_a   1.000
_cell.length_b   1.000
_cell.length_c   1.000
_cell.angle_alpha   90.00
_cell.angle_beta   90.00
_cell.angle_gamma   90.00
#
_symmetry.space_group_name_H-M   'P 1'
#
loop_
_entity.id
_entity.type
_entity.pdbx_description
1 polymer ?
#
loop_
_entity_poly.entity_id
_entity_poly.type
_entity_poly.pdbx_seq_one_letter_code
_entity_poly.pdbx_strand_id
1 'polypeptide(L)'
;MQKLALSLYILGNRESNSNAAERFQGSGETISLIFTDMLYIFARMGIDTIKPTEGQFEEVPNHIRHDTRYWPHFKDCIGAIDGTHIKACISSSSQILYIGRK
;
A
#
# COMPACT_ATOMS: atom_id res chain seq x y z
N MET A 1 4.94 11.70 -22.03
CA MET A 1 6.08 11.07 -21.32
C MET A 1 6.51 11.82 -20.06
N GLN A 2 6.49 13.16 -20.02
CA GLN A 2 6.96 13.95 -18.85
C GLN A 2 6.17 13.68 -17.55
N LYS A 3 4.84 13.51 -17.61
CA LYS A 3 4.00 13.22 -16.42
C LYS A 3 4.38 11.91 -15.73
N LEU A 4 4.56 10.84 -16.50
CA LEU A 4 4.98 9.53 -15.99
C LEU A 4 6.38 9.60 -15.37
N ALA A 5 7.33 10.23 -16.07
CA ALA A 5 8.70 10.39 -15.58
C ALA A 5 8.75 11.18 -14.26
N LEU A 6 7.98 12.27 -14.15
CA LEU A 6 7.84 13.05 -12.93
C LEU A 6 7.29 12.20 -11.78
N SER A 7 6.19 11.49 -12.00
CA SER A 7 5.57 10.71 -10.91
C SER A 7 6.42 9.53 -10.50
N LEU A 8 7.10 8.86 -11.44
CA LEU A 8 8.07 7.80 -11.11
C LEU A 8 9.32 8.35 -10.43
N TYR A 9 9.77 9.56 -10.77
CA TYR A 9 10.88 10.21 -10.07
C TYR A 9 10.52 10.48 -8.60
N ILE A 10 9.31 10.99 -8.33
CA ILE A 10 8.82 11.20 -6.96
C ILE A 10 8.69 9.87 -6.20
N LEU A 11 7.99 8.88 -6.78
CA LEU A 11 7.74 7.60 -6.12
C LEU A 11 9.00 6.75 -5.95
N GLY A 12 9.82 6.66 -6.99
CA GLY A 12 10.99 5.78 -7.04
C GLY A 12 12.12 6.24 -6.12
N ASN A 13 12.29 7.55 -5.97
CA ASN A 13 13.41 8.13 -5.24
C ASN A 13 13.00 8.84 -3.94
N ARG A 14 11.71 8.80 -3.56
CA ARG A 14 11.14 9.54 -2.42
C ARG A 14 11.43 11.04 -2.48
N GLU A 15 11.33 11.60 -3.68
CA GLU A 15 11.69 12.99 -3.92
C GLU A 15 10.62 13.94 -3.41
N SER A 16 11.04 15.13 -2.98
CA SER A 16 10.11 16.18 -2.57
C SER A 16 9.47 16.84 -3.80
N ASN A 17 8.33 17.49 -3.58
CA ASN A 17 7.69 18.33 -4.60
C ASN A 17 8.66 19.43 -5.10
N SER A 18 9.42 20.05 -4.18
CA SER A 18 10.40 21.08 -4.52
C SER A 18 11.51 20.55 -5.43
N ASN A 19 12.05 19.36 -5.15
CA ASN A 19 13.09 18.75 -5.98
C ASN A 19 12.55 18.38 -7.37
N ALA A 20 11.32 17.90 -7.44
CA ALA A 20 10.66 17.63 -8.72
C ALA A 20 10.36 18.93 -9.50
N ALA A 21 9.97 20.01 -8.83
CA ALA A 21 9.75 21.32 -9.42
C ALA A 21 11.04 21.86 -10.07
N GLU A 22 12.17 21.74 -9.37
CA GLU A 22 13.49 22.08 -9.90
C GLU A 22 13.89 21.17 -11.07
N ARG A 23 13.76 19.85 -10.91
CA ARG A 23 14.18 18.87 -11.93
C ARG A 23 13.40 19.00 -13.24
N PHE A 24 12.08 19.20 -13.15
CA PHE A 24 11.17 19.24 -14.29
C PHE A 24 10.79 20.66 -14.71
N GLN A 25 11.38 21.68 -14.08
CA GLN A 25 11.18 23.10 -14.40
C GLN A 25 9.70 23.51 -14.39
N GLY A 26 8.99 23.12 -13.33
CA GLY A 26 7.56 23.39 -13.15
C GLY A 26 7.28 24.05 -11.80
N SER A 27 6.13 24.70 -11.66
CA SER A 27 5.67 25.17 -10.35
C SER A 27 5.30 23.99 -9.46
N GLY A 28 5.47 24.12 -8.14
CA GLY A 28 5.07 23.07 -7.20
C GLY A 28 3.58 22.70 -7.29
N GLU A 29 2.73 23.64 -7.70
CA GLU A 29 1.32 23.38 -8.03
C GLU A 29 1.18 22.44 -9.23
N THR A 30 1.89 22.74 -10.33
CA THR A 30 1.89 21.91 -11.54
C THR A 30 2.38 20.50 -11.24
N ILE A 31 3.46 20.38 -10.46
CA ILE A 31 3.99 19.09 -10.03
C ILE A 31 2.97 18.33 -9.18
N SER A 32 2.35 18.98 -8.19
CA SER A 32 1.31 18.35 -7.34
C SER A 32 0.11 17.86 -8.15
N LEU A 33 -0.38 18.66 -9.10
CA LEU A 33 -1.49 18.29 -9.96
C LEU A 33 -1.14 17.06 -10.82
N ILE A 34 -0.01 17.12 -11.52
CA ILE A 34 0.47 16.00 -12.34
C ILE A 34 0.66 14.73 -11.50
N PHE A 35 1.27 14.87 -10.32
CA PHE A 35 1.51 13.75 -9.43
C PHE A 35 0.20 13.11 -8.98
N THR A 36 -0.77 13.93 -8.56
CA THR A 36 -2.09 13.48 -8.10
C THR A 36 -2.84 12.75 -9.21
N ASP A 37 -2.90 13.30 -10.43
CA ASP A 37 -3.54 12.65 -11.58
C ASP A 37 -2.92 11.28 -11.86
N MET A 38 -1.59 11.20 -11.83
CA MET A 38 -0.87 9.95 -12.07
C MET A 38 -1.08 8.94 -10.94
N LEU A 39 -1.21 9.37 -9.68
CA LEU A 39 -1.56 8.48 -8.57
C LEU A 39 -2.92 7.82 -8.79
N TYR A 40 -3.92 8.56 -9.27
CA TYR A 40 -5.22 7.96 -9.60
C TYR A 40 -5.10 6.91 -10.71
N ILE A 41 -4.29 7.17 -11.74
CA ILE A 41 -4.03 6.21 -12.83
C ILE A 41 -3.31 4.97 -12.28
N PHE A 42 -2.27 5.14 -11.47
CA PHE A 42 -1.53 4.03 -10.86
C PHE A 42 -2.40 3.20 -9.93
N ALA A 43 -3.25 3.83 -9.11
CA ALA A 43 -4.18 3.12 -8.24
C ALA A 43 -5.15 2.25 -9.04
N ARG A 44 -5.69 2.77 -10.15
CA ARG A 44 -6.56 2.00 -11.06
C ARG A 44 -5.81 0.86 -11.74
N MET A 45 -4.59 1.09 -12.21
CA MET A 45 -3.75 0.05 -12.80
C MET A 45 -3.37 -1.03 -11.78
N GLY A 46 -3.19 -0.64 -10.52
CA GLY A 46 -2.91 -1.54 -9.40
C GLY A 46 -3.99 -2.60 -9.20
N ILE A 47 -5.26 -2.31 -9.51
CA ILE A 47 -6.35 -3.29 -9.42
C ILE A 47 -6.11 -4.47 -10.36
N ASP A 48 -5.69 -4.19 -11.60
CA ASP A 48 -5.45 -5.23 -12.60
C ASP A 48 -4.08 -5.91 -12.44
N THR A 49 -3.11 -5.20 -11.86
CA THR A 49 -1.71 -5.65 -11.76
C THR A 49 -1.42 -6.38 -10.44
N ILE A 50 -1.98 -5.89 -9.33
CA ILE A 50 -1.78 -6.40 -7.97
C ILE A 50 -2.96 -7.31 -7.62
N LYS A 51 -3.14 -8.36 -8.42
CA LYS A 51 -4.09 -9.43 -8.15
C LYS A 51 -3.36 -10.78 -8.14
N PRO A 52 -3.85 -11.77 -7.36
CA PRO A 52 -3.30 -13.11 -7.42
C PRO A 52 -3.37 -13.66 -8.85
N THR A 53 -2.32 -14.34 -9.29
CA THR A 53 -2.39 -15.17 -10.50
C THR A 53 -3.38 -16.31 -10.24
N GLU A 54 -4.08 -16.77 -11.28
CA GLU A 54 -4.98 -17.94 -11.18
C GLU A 54 -4.24 -19.13 -10.52
N GLY A 55 -4.83 -19.77 -9.52
CA GLY A 55 -4.18 -20.80 -8.71
C GLY A 55 -3.30 -20.31 -7.54
N GLN A 56 -2.97 -19.02 -7.44
CA GLN A 56 -2.22 -18.49 -6.30
C GLN A 56 -3.18 -17.97 -5.21
N PHE A 57 -2.96 -18.44 -3.98
CA PHE A 57 -3.71 -18.02 -2.79
C PHE A 57 -5.22 -18.33 -2.82
N GLU A 58 -5.63 -19.34 -3.59
CA GLU A 58 -7.02 -19.83 -3.60
C GLU A 58 -7.44 -20.43 -2.25
N GLU A 59 -6.48 -20.90 -1.46
CA GLU A 59 -6.73 -21.47 -0.15
C GLU A 59 -5.89 -20.82 0.95
N VAL A 60 -6.50 -20.66 2.12
CA VAL A 60 -5.83 -20.25 3.35
C VAL A 60 -4.77 -21.30 3.73
N PRO A 61 -3.51 -20.91 4.01
CA PRO A 61 -2.46 -21.84 4.37
C PRO A 61 -2.84 -22.80 5.51
N ASN A 62 -2.42 -24.06 5.42
CA ASN A 62 -2.80 -25.12 6.38
C ASN A 62 -2.50 -24.77 7.85
N HIS A 63 -1.39 -24.07 8.13
CA HIS A 63 -1.03 -23.69 9.49
C HIS A 63 -1.96 -22.62 10.10
N ILE A 64 -2.68 -21.85 9.26
CA ILE A 64 -3.71 -20.90 9.68
C ILE A 64 -5.06 -21.62 9.75
N ARG A 65 -5.38 -22.43 8.72
CA ARG A 65 -6.63 -23.18 8.60
C ARG A 65 -6.90 -24.11 9.78
N HIS A 66 -5.85 -24.72 10.33
CA HIS A 66 -5.96 -25.66 11.46
C HIS A 66 -5.68 -25.02 12.83
N ASP A 67 -5.32 -23.73 12.89
CA ASP A 67 -5.13 -23.02 14.16
C ASP A 67 -6.44 -22.36 14.58
N THR A 68 -7.01 -22.83 15.69
CA THR A 68 -8.28 -22.34 16.23
C THR A 68 -8.23 -20.86 16.64
N ARG A 69 -7.04 -20.30 16.87
CA ARG A 69 -6.85 -18.88 17.20
C ARG A 69 -6.96 -18.00 15.96
N TYR A 70 -6.50 -18.48 14.80
CA TYR A 70 -6.44 -17.67 13.58
C TYR A 70 -7.62 -17.93 12.65
N TRP A 71 -8.10 -19.17 12.57
CA TRP A 71 -9.16 -19.56 11.64
C TRP A 71 -10.43 -18.68 11.65
N PRO A 72 -10.97 -18.24 12.82
CA PRO A 72 -12.13 -17.35 12.85
C PRO A 72 -11.92 -15.99 12.17
N HIS A 73 -10.67 -15.54 12.04
CA HIS A 73 -10.30 -14.23 11.51
C HIS A 73 -9.84 -14.27 10.06
N PHE A 74 -9.27 -15.40 9.62
CA PHE A 74 -8.63 -15.55 8.31
C PHE A 74 -9.37 -16.53 7.40
N LYS A 75 -10.58 -16.95 7.77
CA LYS A 75 -11.43 -17.75 6.89
C LYS A 75 -11.66 -16.98 5.58
N ASP A 76 -11.39 -17.64 4.45
CA ASP A 76 -11.52 -17.09 3.10
C ASP A 76 -10.58 -15.89 2.79
N CYS A 77 -9.55 -15.67 3.63
CA CYS A 77 -8.58 -14.59 3.44
C CYS A 77 -7.44 -15.03 2.51
N ILE A 78 -7.22 -14.25 1.46
CA ILE A 78 -6.11 -14.34 0.49
C ILE A 78 -4.86 -13.62 1.05
N GLY A 79 -5.02 -12.82 2.11
CA GLY A 79 -3.96 -12.08 2.80
C GLY A 79 -4.14 -10.58 2.66
N ALA A 80 -3.07 -9.79 2.79
CA ALA A 80 -3.14 -8.33 2.65
C ALA A 80 -3.66 -7.83 1.28
N ILE A 81 -3.68 -8.71 0.27
CA ILE A 81 -4.11 -8.43 -1.10
C ILE A 81 -5.63 -8.31 -1.22
N ASP A 82 -6.41 -9.05 -0.42
CA ASP A 82 -7.88 -8.96 -0.44
C ASP A 82 -8.43 -7.71 0.29
N GLY A 83 -7.54 -6.88 0.86
CA GLY A 83 -7.94 -5.70 1.61
C GLY A 83 -8.53 -6.01 2.98
N THR A 84 -8.31 -7.22 3.54
CA THR A 84 -8.65 -7.53 4.93
C THR A 84 -7.72 -6.76 5.86
N HIS A 85 -8.07 -5.50 6.10
CA HIS A 85 -7.46 -4.67 7.11
C HIS A 85 -7.95 -5.12 8.49
N ILE A 86 -7.20 -6.03 9.12
CA ILE A 86 -7.43 -6.37 10.52
C ILE A 86 -7.03 -5.16 11.36
N LYS A 87 -8.01 -4.58 12.05
CA LYS A 87 -7.77 -3.49 12.99
C LYS A 87 -6.93 -4.00 14.17
N ALA A 88 -5.62 -3.82 14.08
CA ALA A 88 -4.69 -4.09 15.16
C ALA A 88 -4.72 -2.93 16.17
N CYS A 89 -5.76 -2.89 17.00
CA CYS A 89 -5.83 -1.97 18.13
C CYS A 89 -5.66 -2.74 19.43
N ILE A 90 -4.60 -2.40 20.17
CA ILE A 90 -4.43 -2.82 21.56
C ILE A 90 -5.25 -1.90 22.47
N SER A 91 -5.85 -2.48 23.52
CA SER A 91 -6.60 -1.72 24.52
C SER A 91 -5.72 -0.65 25.18
N SER A 92 -6.31 0.47 25.58
CA SER A 92 -5.58 1.61 26.16
C SER A 92 -4.69 1.21 27.34
N SER A 93 -5.16 0.27 28.18
CA SER A 93 -4.41 -0.29 29.30
C SER A 93 -3.14 -1.05 28.91
N SER A 94 -3.09 -1.62 27.69
CA SER A 94 -1.98 -2.42 27.19
C SER A 94 -1.03 -1.63 26.29
N GLN A 95 -1.40 -0.42 25.87
CA GLN A 95 -0.59 0.44 24.97
C GLN A 95 0.78 0.81 25.56
N ILE A 96 0.83 1.06 26.87
CA ILE A 96 2.05 1.50 27.59
C ILE A 96 3.22 0.53 27.37
N LEU A 97 2.95 -0.77 27.27
CA LEU A 97 3.99 -1.80 27.11
C LEU A 97 4.68 -1.77 25.74
N TYR A 98 4.10 -1.12 24.74
CA TYR A 98 4.58 -1.14 23.36
C TYR A 98 5.13 0.21 22.89
N ILE A 99 5.06 1.25 23.73
CA ILE A 99 5.64 2.57 23.45
C ILE A 99 7.16 2.51 23.69
N GLY A 100 7.95 3.03 22.75
CA GLY A 100 9.40 3.20 22.92
C GLY A 100 10.27 1.95 22.72
N ARG A 101 9.71 0.86 22.17
CA ARG A 101 10.52 -0.29 21.73
C ARG A 101 11.29 0.09 20.45
N LYS A 102 12.60 -0.08 20.47
CA LYS A 102 13.51 0.03 19.31
C LYS A 102 13.81 -1.33 18.74
#